data_AF-A0A6A5EYQ4-F1
#
_entry.id   AF-A0A6A5EYQ4-F1
#
_cell.length_a   1.000
_cell.length_b   1.000
_cell.length_c   1.000
_cell.angle_alpha   90.00
_cell.angle_beta   90.00
_cell.angle_gamma   90.00
#
_symmetry.space_group_name_H-M   'P 1'
#
loop_
_entity.id
_entity.type
_entity.pdbx_description
1 polymer ?
#
loop_
_entity_poly.entity_id
_entity_poly.type
_entity_poly.pdbx_seq_one_letter_code
_entity_poly.pdbx_strand_id
1 'polypeptide(L)'
;MFCQKDHKPVCVQGTEREHKRHKTIPMEEENKRVKEITEREIESSAQICSMLISAIERQHARLVEELEKRQQEAERRAEELFQELEEELNDLQMRSSELQHLEHTQNPVHLLQSFPSLRRLPHTREWSEVAVHSDNCMGVVMRAVSKLRDIYQELANKQKVCRSQCHCGS
;
A
#
# COMPACT_ATOMS: atom_id res chain seq x y z
N MET A 1 44.46 -18.39 28.16
CA MET A 1 44.62 -18.03 26.73
C MET A 1 43.43 -18.56 25.96
N PHE A 2 43.08 -17.98 24.82
CA PHE A 2 42.02 -18.44 23.93
C PHE A 2 42.62 -18.78 22.57
N CYS A 3 42.37 -19.99 22.07
CA CYS A 3 42.82 -20.42 20.76
C CYS A 3 41.78 -20.02 19.71
N GLN A 4 42.13 -19.11 18.80
CA GLN A 4 41.19 -18.61 17.78
C GLN A 4 40.85 -19.65 16.71
N LYS A 5 41.75 -20.60 16.45
CA LYS A 5 41.53 -21.64 15.44
C LYS A 5 40.54 -22.71 15.92
N ASP A 6 40.66 -23.13 17.17
CA ASP A 6 39.83 -24.18 17.75
C ASP A 6 38.68 -23.63 18.60
N HIS A 7 38.58 -22.29 18.69
CA HIS A 7 37.55 -21.54 19.38
C HIS A 7 37.29 -22.01 20.83
N LYS A 8 38.38 -22.24 21.58
CA LYS A 8 38.34 -22.78 22.95
C LYS A 8 39.39 -22.14 23.87
N PRO A 9 39.12 -22.06 25.19
CA PRO A 9 40.12 -21.67 26.17
C PRO A 9 41.22 -22.74 26.26
N VAL A 10 42.46 -22.29 26.43
CA VAL A 10 43.66 -23.13 26.54
C VAL A 10 44.58 -22.62 27.66
N CYS A 11 45.23 -23.54 28.37
CA CYS A 11 46.24 -23.23 29.38
C CYS A 11 47.60 -22.92 28.72
N VAL A 12 48.52 -22.32 29.47
CA VAL A 12 49.86 -21.92 28.97
C VAL A 12 50.63 -23.12 28.41
N GLN A 13 50.62 -24.25 29.11
CA GLN A 13 51.27 -25.49 28.65
C GLN A 13 50.65 -26.03 27.35
N GLY A 14 49.32 -25.89 27.19
CA GLY A 14 48.61 -26.24 25.97
C GLY A 14 49.02 -25.36 24.78
N THR A 15 49.36 -24.09 25.03
CA THR A 15 49.90 -23.18 24.01
C THR A 15 51.30 -23.57 23.54
N GLU A 16 52.09 -24.26 24.35
CA GLU A 16 53.45 -24.68 24.01
C GLU A 16 53.53 -26.05 23.34
N ARG A 17 52.46 -26.86 23.43
CA ARG A 17 52.36 -28.21 22.87
C ARG A 17 51.37 -28.25 21.71
N GLU A 18 50.12 -28.58 22.01
CA GLU A 18 49.06 -28.86 21.02
C GLU A 18 48.71 -27.62 20.19
N HIS A 19 48.71 -26.44 20.81
CA HIS A 19 48.32 -25.17 20.17
C HIS A 19 49.51 -24.29 19.78
N LYS A 20 50.74 -24.84 19.71
CA LYS A 20 51.97 -24.07 19.42
C LYS A 20 51.95 -23.33 18.08
N ARG A 21 51.23 -23.85 17.09
CA ARG A 21 51.06 -23.22 15.77
C ARG A 21 49.74 -22.45 15.63
N HIS A 22 48.94 -22.38 16.70
CA HIS A 22 47.66 -21.70 16.65
C HIS A 22 47.81 -20.30 17.25
N LYS A 23 47.07 -19.33 16.70
CA LYS A 23 47.01 -17.99 17.29
C LYS A 23 46.25 -18.06 18.62
N THR A 24 46.95 -17.76 19.71
CA THR A 24 46.39 -17.72 21.06
C THR A 24 46.50 -16.32 21.64
N ILE A 25 45.41 -15.78 22.18
CA ILE A 25 45.37 -14.46 22.80
C ILE A 25 44.89 -14.53 24.27
N PRO A 26 45.05 -13.48 25.09
CA PRO A 26 44.37 -13.39 26.38
C PRO A 26 42.85 -13.53 26.24
N MET A 27 42.20 -14.12 27.25
CA MET A 27 40.76 -14.39 27.17
C MET A 27 39.94 -13.10 27.27
N GLU A 28 40.47 -12.12 28.01
CA GLU A 28 39.93 -10.76 28.14
C GLU A 28 39.92 -10.04 26.78
N GLU A 29 40.97 -10.22 25.98
CA GLU A 29 41.06 -9.64 24.63
C GLU A 29 40.04 -10.30 23.68
N GLU A 30 39.89 -11.62 23.71
CA GLU A 30 38.85 -12.29 22.91
C GLU A 30 37.45 -11.85 23.32
N ASN A 31 37.16 -11.77 24.63
CA ASN A 31 35.88 -11.28 25.13
C ASN A 31 35.58 -9.86 24.65
N LYS A 32 36.58 -8.98 24.65
CA LYS A 32 36.43 -7.61 24.13
C LYS A 32 36.11 -7.63 22.63
N ARG A 33 36.81 -8.44 21.83
CA ARG A 33 36.54 -8.60 20.39
C ARG A 33 35.12 -9.10 20.12
N VAL A 34 34.67 -10.12 20.85
CA VAL A 34 33.31 -10.66 20.71
C VAL A 34 32.25 -9.61 21.08
N LYS A 35 32.49 -8.83 22.13
CA LYS A 35 31.61 -7.74 22.54
C LYS A 35 31.50 -6.66 21.45
N GLU A 36 32.62 -6.21 20.91
CA GLU A 36 32.66 -5.22 19.82
C GLU A 36 32.01 -5.73 18.51
N ILE A 37 32.12 -7.03 18.20
CA ILE A 37 31.40 -7.64 17.08
C ILE A 37 29.89 -7.64 17.34
N THR A 38 29.48 -8.06 18.54
CA THR A 38 28.07 -8.14 18.91
C THR A 38 27.40 -6.75 18.89
N GLU A 39 28.06 -5.74 19.45
CA GLU A 39 27.58 -4.35 19.44
C GLU A 39 27.40 -3.82 18.01
N ARG A 40 28.35 -4.10 17.11
CA ARG A 40 28.23 -3.73 15.69
C ARG A 40 27.11 -4.46 14.96
N GLU A 41 26.92 -5.76 15.20
CA GLU A 41 25.80 -6.50 14.60
C GLU A 41 24.45 -5.99 15.15
N ILE A 42 24.37 -5.62 16.43
CA ILE A 42 23.18 -4.98 17.01
C ILE A 42 22.89 -3.66 16.30
N GLU A 43 23.87 -2.76 16.18
CA GLU A 43 23.70 -1.46 15.52
C GLU A 43 23.28 -1.63 14.05
N SER A 44 23.96 -2.52 13.31
CA SER A 44 23.62 -2.82 11.92
C SER A 44 22.19 -3.39 11.79
N SER A 45 21.80 -4.29 12.68
CA SER A 45 20.44 -4.86 12.67
C SER A 45 19.38 -3.80 12.98
N ALA A 46 19.66 -2.88 13.92
CA ALA A 46 18.75 -1.79 14.27
C ALA A 46 18.55 -0.84 13.08
N GLN A 47 19.62 -0.53 12.34
CA GLN A 47 19.54 0.28 11.14
C GLN A 47 18.67 -0.39 10.06
N ILE A 48 18.85 -1.68 9.80
CA ILE A 48 18.06 -2.42 8.81
C ILE A 48 16.58 -2.47 9.22
N CYS A 49 16.30 -2.77 10.49
CA CYS A 49 14.94 -2.78 11.03
C CYS A 49 14.28 -1.40 10.88
N SER A 50 15.00 -0.32 11.21
CA SER A 50 14.50 1.05 11.05
C SER A 50 14.16 1.36 9.59
N MET A 51 15.03 0.98 8.64
CA MET A 51 14.77 1.18 7.21
C MET A 51 13.52 0.43 6.74
N LEU A 52 13.32 -0.81 7.19
CA LEU A 52 12.14 -1.62 6.86
C LEU A 52 10.86 -1.03 7.45
N ILE A 53 10.88 -0.65 8.72
CA ILE A 53 9.73 -0.01 9.38
C ILE A 53 9.32 1.24 8.62
N SER A 54 10.26 2.15 8.35
CA SER A 54 9.95 3.37 7.61
C SER A 54 9.50 3.11 6.17
N ALA A 55 9.96 2.04 5.53
CA ALA A 55 9.47 1.64 4.21
C ALA A 55 8.01 1.16 4.26
N ILE A 56 7.66 0.35 5.26
CA ILE A 56 6.30 -0.12 5.51
C ILE A 56 5.36 1.07 5.77
N GLU A 57 5.73 1.96 6.68
CA GLU A 57 4.94 3.15 7.01
C GLU A 57 4.69 4.03 5.79
N ARG A 58 5.73 4.29 4.98
CA ARG A 58 5.59 5.06 3.74
C ARG A 58 4.71 4.38 2.70
N GLN A 59 4.82 3.06 2.51
CA GLN A 59 3.96 2.34 1.56
C GLN A 59 2.51 2.28 2.06
N HIS A 60 2.31 2.11 3.36
CA HIS A 60 0.98 2.14 3.96
C HIS A 60 0.31 3.50 3.77
N ALA A 61 0.98 4.61 4.10
CA ALA A 61 0.45 5.95 3.89
C ALA A 61 0.06 6.21 2.42
N ARG A 62 0.92 5.80 1.48
CA ARG A 62 0.64 5.93 0.04
C ARG A 62 -0.54 5.06 -0.41
N LEU A 63 -0.66 3.84 0.11
CA LEU A 63 -1.76 2.94 -0.21
C LEU A 63 -3.08 3.52 0.28
N VAL A 64 -3.12 4.00 1.52
CA VAL A 64 -4.32 4.66 2.09
C VAL A 64 -4.71 5.86 1.24
N GLU A 65 -3.77 6.75 0.92
CA GLU A 65 -4.04 7.93 0.09
C GLU A 65 -4.57 7.55 -1.31
N GLU A 66 -4.02 6.51 -1.96
CA GLU A 66 -4.53 6.05 -3.26
C GLU A 66 -5.94 5.47 -3.17
N LEU A 67 -6.24 4.71 -2.10
CA LEU A 67 -7.56 4.12 -1.88
C LEU A 67 -8.61 5.19 -1.56
N GLU A 68 -8.28 6.18 -0.72
CA GLU A 68 -9.17 7.29 -0.40
C GLU A 68 -9.50 8.13 -1.65
N LYS A 69 -8.51 8.42 -2.49
CA LYS A 69 -8.74 9.15 -3.76
C LYS A 69 -9.66 8.39 -4.71
N ARG A 70 -9.48 7.07 -4.82
CA ARG A 70 -10.35 6.22 -5.63
C ARG A 70 -11.78 6.20 -5.11
N GLN A 71 -11.92 6.07 -3.79
CA GLN A 71 -13.22 6.08 -3.14
C GLN A 71 -13.94 7.42 -3.37
N GLN A 72 -13.26 8.55 -3.14
CA GLN A 72 -13.82 9.89 -3.38
C GLN A 72 -14.25 10.11 -4.83
N GLU A 73 -13.46 9.63 -5.79
CA GLU A 73 -13.83 9.73 -7.21
C GLU A 73 -15.02 8.84 -7.57
N ALA A 74 -15.11 7.64 -6.98
CA ALA A 74 -16.26 6.77 -7.16
C ALA A 74 -17.54 7.38 -6.56
N GLU A 75 -17.43 7.97 -5.36
CA GLU A 75 -18.53 8.68 -4.69
C GLU A 75 -18.98 9.91 -5.48
N ARG A 76 -18.03 10.73 -5.97
CA ARG A 76 -18.34 11.89 -6.82
C ARG A 76 -19.12 11.49 -8.07
N ARG A 77 -18.69 10.42 -8.76
CA ARG A 77 -19.40 9.91 -9.94
C ARG A 77 -20.78 9.39 -9.60
N ALA A 78 -20.91 8.69 -8.47
CA ALA A 78 -22.21 8.19 -8.01
C ALA A 78 -23.17 9.33 -7.69
N GLU A 79 -22.69 10.39 -7.04
CA GLU A 79 -23.47 11.59 -6.73
C GLU A 79 -23.92 12.31 -8.01
N GLU A 80 -23.04 12.46 -9.01
CA GLU A 80 -23.41 13.05 -10.31
C GLU A 80 -24.52 12.25 -11.01
N LEU A 81 -24.40 10.91 -11.02
CA LEU A 81 -25.44 10.04 -11.57
C LEU A 81 -26.75 10.14 -10.78
N PHE A 82 -26.67 10.28 -9.46
CA PHE A 82 -27.83 10.43 -8.60
C PHE A 82 -28.55 11.75 -8.85
N GLN A 83 -27.83 12.85 -9.00
CA GLN A 83 -28.40 14.15 -9.32
C GLN A 83 -29.08 14.15 -10.69
N GLU A 84 -28.45 13.56 -11.71
CA GLU A 84 -29.08 13.36 -13.03
C GLU A 84 -30.38 12.54 -12.92
N LEU A 85 -30.38 11.46 -12.13
CA LEU A 85 -31.59 10.66 -11.89
C LEU A 85 -32.71 11.45 -11.20
N GLU A 86 -32.37 12.24 -10.19
CA GLU A 86 -33.35 13.06 -9.46
C GLU A 86 -33.95 14.14 -10.36
N GLU A 87 -33.15 14.79 -11.19
CA GLU A 87 -33.62 15.75 -12.19
C GLU A 87 -34.57 15.09 -13.20
N GLU A 88 -34.19 13.94 -13.77
CA GLU A 88 -35.07 13.20 -14.69
C GLU A 88 -36.38 12.76 -14.03
N LEU A 89 -36.33 12.29 -12.78
CA LEU A 89 -37.52 11.91 -12.04
C LEU A 89 -38.45 13.11 -11.79
N ASN A 90 -37.89 14.26 -11.41
CA ASN A 90 -38.65 15.49 -11.18
C ASN A 90 -39.32 15.98 -12.47
N ASP A 91 -38.60 15.99 -13.58
CA ASP A 91 -39.15 16.37 -14.90
C ASP A 91 -40.29 15.44 -15.31
N LEU A 92 -40.11 14.12 -15.12
CA LEU A 92 -41.14 13.12 -15.42
C LEU A 92 -42.36 13.26 -14.50
N GLN A 93 -42.17 13.55 -13.22
CA GLN A 93 -43.26 13.75 -12.26
C GLN A 93 -44.05 15.03 -12.55
N MET A 94 -43.36 16.13 -12.84
CA MET A 94 -43.97 17.38 -13.26
C MET A 94 -44.79 17.14 -14.52
N ARG A 95 -44.21 16.41 -15.48
CA ARG A 95 -44.89 16.09 -16.73
C ARG A 95 -46.12 15.22 -16.54
N SER A 96 -46.01 14.19 -15.71
CA SER A 96 -47.14 13.32 -15.38
C SER A 96 -48.30 14.13 -14.76
N SER A 97 -47.97 15.08 -13.87
CA SER A 97 -48.95 15.95 -13.22
C SER A 97 -49.65 16.90 -14.21
N GLU A 98 -48.91 17.48 -15.16
CA GLU A 98 -49.47 18.30 -16.25
C GLU A 98 -50.45 17.50 -17.11
N LEU A 99 -50.07 16.27 -17.49
CA LEU A 99 -50.90 15.39 -18.31
C LEU A 99 -52.16 14.97 -17.56
N GLN A 100 -52.06 14.61 -16.28
CA GLN A 100 -53.22 14.30 -15.44
C GLN A 100 -54.17 15.50 -15.34
N HIS A 101 -53.65 16.73 -15.18
CA HIS A 101 -54.49 17.91 -15.13
C HIS A 101 -55.25 18.14 -16.45
N LEU A 102 -54.58 17.93 -17.59
CA LEU A 102 -55.18 18.06 -18.91
C LEU A 102 -56.24 16.99 -19.20
N GLU A 103 -56.01 15.74 -18.78
CA GLU A 103 -56.99 14.66 -18.89
C GLU A 103 -58.33 15.00 -18.21
N HIS A 104 -58.27 15.65 -17.04
CA HIS A 104 -59.45 16.07 -16.30
C HIS A 104 -60.06 17.40 -16.80
N THR A 105 -59.36 18.12 -17.68
CA THR A 105 -59.81 19.41 -18.21
C THR A 105 -60.71 19.21 -19.44
N GLN A 106 -62.02 19.43 -19.30
CA GLN A 106 -62.99 19.28 -20.41
C GLN A 106 -62.99 20.44 -21.44
N ASN A 107 -61.99 21.34 -21.43
CA ASN A 107 -61.92 22.48 -22.35
C ASN A 107 -60.99 22.19 -23.55
N PRO A 108 -61.53 22.05 -24.79
CA PRO A 108 -60.74 21.75 -25.99
C PRO A 108 -59.73 22.84 -26.37
N VAL A 109 -60.00 24.10 -26.04
CA VAL A 109 -59.10 25.22 -26.37
C VAL A 109 -57.84 25.17 -25.50
N HIS A 110 -57.98 24.79 -24.22
CA HIS A 110 -56.86 24.64 -23.29
C HIS A 110 -55.95 23.47 -23.69
N LEU A 111 -56.52 22.39 -24.23
CA LEU A 111 -55.74 21.28 -24.81
C LEU A 111 -54.88 21.77 -25.99
N LEU A 112 -55.47 22.53 -26.94
CA LEU A 112 -54.72 23.03 -28.10
C LEU A 112 -53.59 24.00 -27.71
N GLN A 113 -53.77 24.79 -26.66
CA GLN A 113 -52.76 25.73 -26.17
C GLN A 113 -51.60 25.06 -25.42
N SER A 114 -51.84 23.94 -24.75
CA SER A 114 -50.82 23.19 -24.00
C SER A 114 -49.96 22.28 -24.88
N PHE A 115 -50.49 21.82 -26.03
CA PHE A 115 -49.82 20.92 -26.98
C PHE A 115 -48.37 21.30 -27.37
N PRO A 116 -48.01 22.57 -27.64
CA PRO A 116 -46.65 22.96 -27.97
C PRO A 116 -45.66 22.70 -26.83
N SER A 117 -46.04 23.00 -25.59
CA SER A 117 -45.28 22.66 -24.39
C SER A 117 -45.19 21.14 -24.19
N LEU A 118 -46.22 20.42 -24.62
CA LEU A 118 -46.23 18.96 -24.59
C LEU A 118 -45.33 18.28 -25.63
N ARG A 119 -44.88 18.96 -26.68
CA ARG A 119 -43.99 18.32 -27.67
C ARG A 119 -42.56 18.13 -27.19
N ARG A 120 -42.13 18.87 -26.16
CA ARG A 120 -40.79 18.71 -25.60
C ARG A 120 -40.76 17.44 -24.75
N LEU A 121 -39.94 16.47 -25.14
CA LEU A 121 -39.67 15.30 -24.30
C LEU A 121 -38.75 15.70 -23.14
N PRO A 122 -38.99 15.18 -21.92
CA PRO A 122 -38.00 15.22 -20.84
C PRO A 122 -36.67 14.62 -21.31
N HIS A 123 -35.56 15.12 -20.77
CA HIS A 123 -34.28 14.45 -20.95
C HIS A 123 -34.38 13.05 -20.34
N THR A 124 -33.93 12.03 -21.07
CA THR A 124 -33.90 10.66 -20.57
C THR A 124 -32.60 10.01 -21.01
N ARG A 125 -31.78 9.66 -20.02
CA ARG A 125 -30.58 8.87 -20.21
C ARG A 125 -30.94 7.39 -20.30
N GLU A 126 -30.21 6.64 -21.12
CA GLU A 126 -30.36 5.18 -21.19
C GLU A 126 -29.63 4.51 -20.01
N TRP A 127 -30.32 4.42 -18.87
CA TRP A 127 -29.77 3.90 -17.62
C TRP A 127 -29.29 2.44 -17.68
N SER A 128 -29.80 1.65 -18.64
CA SER A 128 -29.40 0.25 -18.84
C SER A 128 -27.95 0.09 -19.29
N GLU A 129 -27.35 1.12 -19.90
CA GLU A 129 -25.97 1.10 -20.36
C GLU A 129 -24.97 1.68 -19.33
N VAL A 130 -25.48 2.24 -18.22
CA VAL A 130 -24.64 2.87 -17.19
C VAL A 130 -23.97 1.79 -16.34
N ALA A 131 -22.70 1.52 -16.65
CA ALA A 131 -21.89 0.58 -15.89
C ALA A 131 -21.49 1.17 -14.52
N VAL A 132 -22.00 0.58 -13.43
CA VAL A 132 -21.51 0.85 -12.08
C VAL A 132 -20.31 -0.05 -11.82
N HIS A 133 -19.11 0.48 -12.04
CA HIS A 133 -17.88 -0.26 -11.78
C HIS A 133 -17.63 -0.35 -10.28
N SER A 134 -17.61 -1.56 -9.73
CA SER A 134 -16.99 -1.81 -8.43
C SER A 134 -15.48 -1.73 -8.59
N ASP A 135 -14.85 -0.66 -8.08
CA ASP A 135 -13.39 -0.50 -8.20
C ASP A 135 -12.69 -1.61 -7.40
N ASN A 136 -12.02 -2.52 -8.11
CA ASN A 136 -11.29 -3.61 -7.46
C ASN A 136 -9.94 -3.12 -6.93
N CYS A 137 -9.94 -2.68 -5.68
CA CYS A 137 -8.75 -2.19 -4.98
C CYS A 137 -7.66 -3.25 -4.76
N MET A 138 -7.97 -4.55 -4.95
CA MET A 138 -7.01 -5.64 -4.74
C MET A 138 -5.74 -5.47 -5.56
N GLY A 139 -5.86 -4.98 -6.81
CA GLY A 139 -4.69 -4.72 -7.65
C GLY A 139 -3.75 -3.66 -7.07
N VAL A 140 -4.31 -2.65 -6.38
CA VAL A 140 -3.53 -1.60 -5.70
C VAL A 140 -2.74 -2.19 -4.53
N VAL A 141 -3.43 -2.96 -3.69
CA VAL A 141 -2.84 -3.61 -2.51
C VAL A 141 -1.71 -4.54 -2.94
N MET A 142 -1.93 -5.38 -3.96
CA MET A 142 -0.92 -6.31 -4.47
C MET A 142 0.32 -5.60 -5.02
N ARG A 143 0.16 -4.42 -5.65
CA ARG A 143 1.30 -3.59 -6.08
C ARG A 143 2.07 -3.03 -4.90
N ALA A 144 1.39 -2.54 -3.85
CA ALA A 144 2.04 -2.02 -2.65
C ALA A 144 2.84 -3.11 -1.93
N VAL A 145 2.26 -4.30 -1.77
CA VAL A 145 2.95 -5.47 -1.19
C VAL A 145 4.16 -5.89 -2.04
N SER A 146 4.02 -5.89 -3.37
CA SER A 146 5.14 -6.21 -4.27
C SER A 146 6.31 -5.25 -4.09
N LYS A 147 6.06 -3.94 -3.96
CA LYS A 147 7.12 -2.96 -3.69
C LYS A 147 7.84 -3.20 -2.37
N LEU A 148 7.10 -3.59 -1.32
CA LEU A 148 7.70 -3.92 -0.02
C LEU A 148 8.61 -5.15 -0.12
N ARG A 149 8.19 -6.18 -0.86
CA ARG A 149 9.03 -7.36 -1.14
C ARG A 149 10.32 -6.96 -1.86
N ASP A 150 10.24 -6.08 -2.84
CA ASP A 150 11.41 -5.64 -3.61
C ASP A 150 12.41 -4.90 -2.70
N ILE A 151 11.93 -4.00 -1.83
CA ILE A 151 12.76 -3.29 -0.84
C ILE A 151 13.44 -4.28 0.11
N TYR A 152 12.69 -5.28 0.61
CA TYR A 152 13.26 -6.33 1.46
C TYR A 152 14.38 -7.10 0.73
N GLN A 153 14.15 -7.47 -0.53
CA GLN A 153 15.13 -8.21 -1.31
C GLN A 153 16.41 -7.40 -1.56
N GLU A 154 16.29 -6.09 -1.82
CA GLU A 154 17.45 -5.19 -1.95
C GLU A 154 18.27 -5.11 -0.67
N LEU A 155 17.60 -4.96 0.49
CA LEU A 155 18.26 -4.91 1.79
C LEU A 155 18.97 -6.22 2.12
N ALA A 156 18.31 -7.36 1.87
CA ALA A 156 18.91 -8.68 2.05
C ALA A 156 20.14 -8.88 1.16
N ASN A 157 20.12 -8.38 -0.07
CA ASN A 157 21.27 -8.43 -0.98
C ASN A 157 22.43 -7.56 -0.49
N LYS A 158 22.16 -6.35 0.00
CA LYS A 158 23.18 -5.45 0.58
C LYS A 158 23.85 -6.06 1.80
N GLN A 159 23.10 -6.75 2.67
CA GLN A 159 23.65 -7.39 3.86
C GLN A 159 24.58 -8.56 3.53
N LYS A 160 24.28 -9.35 2.47
CA LYS A 160 25.17 -10.41 1.97
C LYS A 160 26.51 -9.86 1.48
N VAL A 161 26.49 -8.72 0.77
CA VAL A 161 27.70 -8.05 0.26
C VAL A 161 28.58 -7.57 1.43
N CYS A 162 28.01 -6.89 2.44
CA CYS A 162 28.78 -6.43 3.59
C CYS A 162 29.42 -7.59 4.39
N ARG A 163 28.70 -8.71 4.59
CA ARG A 163 29.26 -9.89 5.29
C ARG A 163 30.42 -10.54 4.53
N SER A 164 30.36 -10.56 3.20
CA SER A 164 31.44 -11.10 2.36
C SER A 164 32.72 -10.25 2.39
N GLN A 165 32.60 -8.92 2.59
CA GLN A 165 33.74 -8.01 2.70
C GLN A 165 34.38 -8.03 4.09
N CYS A 166 33.60 -8.24 5.16
CA CYS A 166 34.13 -8.34 6.53
C CYS A 166 34.96 -9.62 6.79
N HIS A 167 34.85 -10.66 5.95
CA HIS A 167 35.62 -11.90 6.10
C HIS A 167 37.01 -11.84 5.43
N CYS A 168 37.39 -10.73 4.80
CA CYS A 168 38.66 -10.59 4.05
C CYS A 168 39.80 -9.91 4.83
N GLY A 169 39.68 -9.73 6.15
CA GLY A 169 40.75 -9.20 7.00
C GLY A 169 41.34 -10.27 7.92
N SER A 170 42.18 -11.16 7.38
CA SER A 170 43.05 -12.08 8.14
C SER A 170 44.51 -11.69 7.96
#